data_AF-A0A925ELZ9-F1
#
_entry.id   AF-A0A925ELZ9-F1
#
_cell.length_a   1.000
_cell.length_b   1.000
_cell.length_c   1.000
_cell.angle_alpha   90.00
_cell.angle_beta   90.00
_cell.angle_gamma   90.00
#
_symmetry.space_group_name_H-M   'P 1'
#
loop_
_entity.id
_entity.type
_entity.pdbx_description
1 polymer ?
#
loop_
_entity_poly.entity_id
_entity_poly.type
_entity_poly.pdbx_seq_one_letter_code
_entity_poly.pdbx_strand_id
1 'polypeptide(L)'
;MLNVTLFTRKDDKLGDEVKAGLNELQVQYPHRLAEVDIDSDSVLIAKYGEIIPVVEVGPYTLKAPISRQKLQITVGAAFDRKNQLEKLGDPEYKMRVEKGKKVTTGDRISFWIAKRYLIVLNLFMLFYVGLPFLGPTLMKMGAEAPARAIYRIYSPLCHQFGFRSFFLYGDQAFYPLAEAGVSGVKTFEQVTGITNLDDPYSFTRFEARKYIGDDTVGYKVALCERDIAIYLSILIFGVVFGLTGRRIKSLHWVMWLLIGIAPIGLDGFSQLLSQFNWEWLASLVPYRESTPFLRTLTGALFGLATAWFAYPNIEESMNDTRQYYIKKFAVNQVSE
;
A
#
# COMPACT_ATOMS: atom_id res chain seq x y z
N MET A 1 -2.34 -7.05 37.89
CA MET A 1 -0.91 -7.42 37.95
C MET A 1 -0.14 -6.50 37.00
N LEU A 2 1.05 -6.03 37.36
CA LEU A 2 1.88 -5.18 36.48
C LEU A 2 2.45 -6.03 35.33
N ASN A 3 2.52 -5.52 34.09
CA ASN A 3 3.16 -6.24 32.99
C ASN A 3 4.58 -5.70 32.77
N VAL A 4 5.57 -6.60 32.75
CA VAL A 4 6.97 -6.31 32.47
C VAL A 4 7.37 -7.08 31.21
N THR A 5 7.94 -6.41 30.22
CA THR A 5 8.45 -7.06 29.00
C THR A 5 9.98 -7.01 28.99
N LEU A 6 10.63 -8.16 28.85
CA LEU A 6 12.07 -8.29 28.68
C LEU A 6 12.36 -8.63 27.21
N PHE A 7 13.04 -7.73 26.50
CA PHE A 7 13.60 -7.98 25.18
C PHE A 7 15.00 -8.53 25.35
N THR A 8 15.22 -9.73 24.82
CA THR A 8 16.47 -10.48 24.95
C THR A 8 16.69 -11.33 23.69
N ARG A 9 17.83 -12.02 23.60
CA ARG A 9 18.11 -13.05 22.61
C ARG A 9 18.32 -14.39 23.32
N LYS A 10 18.20 -15.51 22.60
CA LYS A 10 18.71 -16.80 23.08
C LYS A 10 20.20 -16.69 23.46
N ASP A 11 20.55 -17.29 24.58
CA ASP A 11 21.91 -17.32 25.14
C ASP A 11 22.49 -15.94 25.55
N ASP A 12 21.64 -14.94 25.79
CA ASP A 12 22.04 -13.66 26.37
C ASP A 12 22.20 -13.74 27.90
N LYS A 13 23.43 -13.91 28.36
CA LYS A 13 23.77 -13.97 29.79
C LYS A 13 23.31 -12.74 30.58
N LEU A 14 23.42 -11.55 29.99
CA LEU A 14 22.96 -10.32 30.66
C LEU A 14 21.43 -10.33 30.76
N GLY A 15 20.75 -10.82 29.73
CA GLY A 15 19.31 -11.06 29.73
C GLY A 15 18.89 -12.04 30.83
N ASP A 16 19.61 -13.14 31.01
CA ASP A 16 19.35 -14.13 32.06
C ASP A 16 19.52 -13.54 33.47
N GLU A 17 20.55 -12.71 33.69
CA GLU A 17 20.76 -12.00 34.95
C GLU A 17 19.61 -11.02 35.25
N VAL A 18 19.17 -10.25 34.25
CA VAL A 18 18.05 -9.32 34.38
C VAL A 18 16.74 -10.08 34.65
N LYS A 19 16.52 -11.20 33.96
CA LYS A 19 15.36 -12.10 34.17
C LYS A 19 15.33 -12.63 35.60
N ALA A 20 16.46 -13.10 36.12
CA ALA A 20 16.55 -13.57 37.50
C ALA A 20 16.21 -12.44 38.49
N GLY A 21 16.75 -11.24 38.28
CA GLY A 21 16.42 -10.07 39.11
C GLY A 21 14.94 -9.67 39.05
N LEU A 22 14.30 -9.78 37.88
CA LEU A 22 12.86 -9.55 37.74
C LEU A 22 12.05 -10.60 38.52
N ASN A 23 12.42 -11.88 38.44
CA ASN A 23 11.76 -12.94 39.22
C ASN A 23 11.89 -12.72 40.73
N GLU A 24 13.07 -12.30 41.23
CA GLU A 24 13.26 -11.95 42.64
C GLU A 24 12.33 -10.80 43.07
N LEU A 25 12.20 -9.77 42.23
CA LEU A 25 11.35 -8.59 42.49
C LEU A 25 9.85 -8.89 42.44
N GLN A 26 9.44 -10.05 41.92
CA GLN A 26 8.03 -10.41 41.79
C GLN A 26 7.32 -10.53 43.15
N VAL A 27 8.07 -10.88 44.21
CA VAL A 27 7.55 -10.95 45.59
C VAL A 27 7.19 -9.56 46.11
N GLN A 28 8.05 -8.57 45.88
CA GLN A 28 7.86 -7.20 46.36
C GLN A 28 6.89 -6.41 45.47
N TYR A 29 6.97 -6.63 44.15
CA TYR A 29 6.19 -5.92 43.15
C TYR A 29 5.49 -6.94 42.24
N PRO A 30 4.30 -7.46 42.60
CA PRO A 30 3.61 -8.47 41.82
C PRO A 30 3.41 -8.07 40.35
N HIS A 31 4.14 -8.77 39.47
CA HIS A 31 4.15 -8.52 38.04
C HIS A 31 4.15 -9.82 37.22
N ARG A 32 3.78 -9.70 35.96
CA ARG A 32 3.88 -10.73 34.93
C ARG A 32 5.07 -10.39 34.05
N LEU A 33 6.01 -11.32 33.94
CA LEU A 33 7.17 -11.19 33.06
C LEU A 33 6.87 -11.82 31.70
N ALA A 34 6.98 -11.03 30.63
CA ALA A 34 6.87 -11.50 29.25
C ALA A 34 8.23 -11.39 28.58
N GLU A 35 8.71 -12.48 28.02
CA GLU A 35 9.97 -12.50 27.27
C GLU A 35 9.69 -12.37 25.78
N VAL A 36 10.44 -11.49 25.13
CA VAL A 36 10.38 -11.28 23.69
C VAL A 36 11.77 -11.50 23.11
N ASP A 37 11.91 -12.56 22.31
CA ASP A 37 13.11 -12.82 21.52
C ASP A 37 13.21 -11.77 20.40
N ILE A 38 14.24 -10.93 20.44
CA ILE A 38 14.44 -9.88 19.43
C ILE A 38 14.71 -10.47 18.05
N ASP A 39 15.19 -11.70 17.95
CA ASP A 39 15.47 -12.33 16.66
C ASP A 39 14.20 -12.86 15.97
N SER A 40 13.05 -12.81 16.66
CA SER A 40 11.75 -13.19 16.10
C SER A 40 11.23 -12.21 15.03
N ASP A 41 11.74 -10.96 15.01
CA ASP A 41 11.33 -9.93 14.06
C ASP A 41 12.50 -8.97 13.74
N SER A 42 12.75 -8.73 12.45
CA SER A 42 13.86 -7.88 12.00
C SER A 42 13.79 -6.44 12.50
N VAL A 43 12.59 -5.93 12.81
CA VAL A 43 12.41 -4.59 13.39
C VAL A 43 12.88 -4.56 14.84
N LEU A 44 12.66 -5.65 15.60
CA LEU A 44 13.20 -5.77 16.96
C LEU A 44 14.72 -5.83 16.94
N ILE A 45 15.32 -6.56 15.99
CA ILE A 45 16.78 -6.56 15.78
C ILE A 45 17.27 -5.14 15.49
N ALA A 46 16.64 -4.43 14.54
CA ALA A 46 17.05 -3.06 14.18
C ALA A 46 16.91 -2.07 15.36
N LYS A 47 15.92 -2.27 16.23
CA LYS A 47 15.64 -1.37 17.36
C LYS A 47 16.46 -1.69 18.61
N TYR A 48 16.67 -2.95 18.92
CA TYR A 48 17.24 -3.40 20.20
C TYR A 48 18.55 -4.18 20.05
N GLY A 49 18.95 -4.58 18.85
CA GLY A 49 20.06 -5.54 18.61
C GLY A 49 21.41 -5.14 19.21
N GLU A 50 21.67 -3.85 19.41
CA GLU A 50 22.91 -3.34 20.02
C GLU A 50 22.76 -2.95 21.50
N ILE A 51 21.55 -3.01 22.05
CA ILE A 51 21.23 -2.47 23.39
C ILE A 51 20.49 -3.46 24.30
N ILE A 52 20.33 -4.72 23.87
CA ILE A 52 19.81 -5.80 24.72
C ILE A 52 20.75 -6.08 25.91
N PRO A 53 20.21 -6.53 27.06
CA PRO A 53 18.78 -6.68 27.36
C PRO A 53 18.07 -5.33 27.56
N VAL A 54 16.79 -5.27 27.17
CA VAL A 54 15.92 -4.10 27.38
C VAL A 54 14.69 -4.51 28.19
N VAL A 55 14.38 -3.76 29.24
CA VAL A 55 13.19 -3.97 30.06
C VAL A 55 12.21 -2.82 29.84
N GLU A 56 10.99 -3.14 29.45
CA GLU A 56 9.88 -2.19 29.39
C GLU A 56 8.85 -2.50 30.48
N VAL A 57 8.53 -1.49 31.30
CA VAL A 57 7.54 -1.61 32.37
C VAL A 57 6.75 -0.30 32.51
N GLY A 58 5.45 -0.36 32.22
CA GLY A 58 4.61 0.83 32.16
C GLY A 58 5.14 1.86 31.14
N PRO A 59 5.43 3.12 31.55
CA PRO A 59 6.01 4.14 30.67
C PRO A 59 7.54 4.09 30.61
N TYR A 60 8.18 3.22 31.39
CA TYR A 60 9.63 3.22 31.58
C TYR A 60 10.30 2.16 30.70
N THR A 61 11.49 2.52 30.19
CA THR A 61 12.35 1.62 29.41
C THR A 61 13.76 1.67 30.00
N LEU A 62 14.29 0.52 30.40
CA LEU A 62 15.68 0.32 30.79
C LEU A 62 16.44 -0.36 29.67
N LYS A 63 17.63 0.14 29.37
CA LYS A 63 18.56 -0.41 28.38
C LYS A 63 19.82 -0.89 29.08
N ALA A 64 20.53 -1.84 28.48
CA ALA A 64 21.83 -2.29 28.99
C ALA A 64 22.82 -1.11 29.14
N PRO A 65 23.71 -1.13 30.16
CA PRO A 65 23.77 -2.09 31.27
C PRO A 65 22.71 -1.83 32.36
N ILE A 66 22.00 -2.89 32.79
CA ILE A 66 20.93 -2.81 33.80
C ILE A 66 21.44 -3.38 35.14
N SER A 67 21.67 -2.50 36.12
CA SER A 67 21.99 -2.92 37.50
C SER A 67 20.74 -3.35 38.26
N ARG A 68 20.87 -4.25 39.26
CA ARG A 68 19.78 -4.63 40.19
C ARG A 68 19.07 -3.44 40.82
N GLN A 69 19.81 -2.42 41.26
CA GLN A 69 19.23 -1.23 41.90
C GLN A 69 18.35 -0.42 40.92
N LYS A 70 18.83 -0.15 39.71
CA LYS A 70 18.02 0.50 38.65
C LYS A 70 16.77 -0.31 38.31
N LEU A 71 16.89 -1.63 38.26
CA LEU A 71 15.77 -2.53 37.99
C LEU A 71 14.69 -2.41 39.08
N GLN A 72 15.09 -2.50 40.34
CA GLN A 72 14.19 -2.36 41.49
C GLN A 72 13.48 -0.99 41.52
N ILE A 73 14.24 0.11 41.38
CA ILE A 73 13.68 1.47 41.37
C ILE A 73 12.61 1.62 40.26
N THR A 74 12.91 1.11 39.06
CA THR A 74 12.03 1.28 37.90
C THR A 74 10.77 0.44 38.01
N VAL A 75 10.90 -0.83 38.41
CA VAL A 75 9.75 -1.72 38.62
C VAL A 75 8.87 -1.19 39.76
N GLY A 76 9.48 -0.73 40.86
CA GLY A 76 8.76 -0.10 41.97
C GLY A 76 7.99 1.16 41.53
N ALA A 77 8.65 2.09 40.83
CA ALA A 77 8.00 3.29 40.32
C ALA A 77 6.84 2.98 39.36
N ALA A 78 6.96 1.93 38.54
CA ALA A 78 5.89 1.49 37.65
C ALA A 78 4.72 0.86 38.43
N PHE A 79 5.02 0.08 39.47
CA PHE A 79 4.04 -0.53 40.35
C PHE A 79 3.24 0.52 41.12
N ASP A 80 3.91 1.53 41.69
CA ASP A 80 3.28 2.63 42.41
C ASP A 80 2.38 3.46 41.50
N ARG A 81 2.87 3.82 40.31
CA ARG A 81 2.08 4.53 39.29
C ARG A 81 0.83 3.74 38.90
N LYS A 82 0.97 2.43 38.67
CA LYS A 82 -0.15 1.54 38.33
C LYS A 82 -1.21 1.56 39.45
N ASN A 83 -0.79 1.42 40.71
CA ASN A 83 -1.70 1.44 41.84
C ASN A 83 -2.38 2.80 42.01
N GLN A 84 -1.68 3.90 41.72
CA GLN A 84 -2.27 5.24 41.72
C GLN A 84 -3.35 5.38 40.64
N LEU A 85 -3.08 4.93 39.41
CA LEU A 85 -4.05 4.98 38.31
C LEU A 85 -5.30 4.11 38.58
N GLU A 86 -5.11 2.94 39.20
CA GLU A 86 -6.22 2.09 39.64
C GLU A 86 -7.09 2.78 40.70
N LYS A 87 -6.47 3.44 41.68
CA LYS A 87 -7.17 4.21 42.72
C LYS A 87 -7.94 5.39 42.15
N LEU A 88 -7.37 6.10 41.19
CA LEU A 88 -8.01 7.24 40.51
C LEU A 88 -9.13 6.79 39.55
N GLY A 89 -9.25 5.49 39.28
CA GLY A 89 -10.30 4.95 38.43
C GLY A 89 -10.18 5.37 36.96
N ASP A 90 -8.98 5.74 36.52
CA ASP A 90 -8.71 6.35 35.21
C ASP A 90 -9.32 5.51 34.06
N PRO A 91 -10.23 6.10 33.26
CA PRO A 91 -10.97 5.35 32.25
C PRO A 91 -10.08 4.89 31.09
N GLU A 92 -9.07 5.67 30.70
CA GLU A 92 -8.16 5.29 29.63
C GLU A 92 -7.26 4.12 30.04
N TYR A 93 -6.73 4.17 31.26
CA TYR A 93 -5.91 3.10 31.82
C TYR A 93 -6.72 1.80 31.91
N LYS A 94 -7.95 1.85 32.44
CA LYS A 94 -8.85 0.67 32.48
C LYS A 94 -9.08 0.09 31.08
N MET A 95 -9.39 0.94 30.09
CA MET A 95 -9.61 0.48 28.72
C MET A 95 -8.34 -0.16 28.13
N ARG A 96 -7.15 0.42 28.33
CA ARG A 96 -5.88 -0.14 27.84
C ARG A 96 -5.57 -1.49 28.47
N VAL A 97 -5.78 -1.62 29.78
CA VAL A 97 -5.62 -2.88 30.51
C VAL A 97 -6.57 -3.94 29.98
N GLU A 98 -7.86 -3.63 29.82
CA GLU A 98 -8.85 -4.58 29.28
C GLU A 98 -8.50 -5.02 27.84
N LYS A 99 -8.12 -4.09 26.95
CA LYS A 99 -7.69 -4.41 25.58
C LYS A 99 -6.44 -5.30 25.54
N GLY A 100 -5.58 -5.20 26.54
CA GLY A 100 -4.36 -6.00 26.66
C GLY A 100 -4.56 -7.39 27.26
N LYS A 101 -5.68 -7.67 27.94
CA LYS A 101 -5.93 -8.92 28.70
C LYS A 101 -6.29 -10.14 27.86
N LYS A 102 -6.72 -9.95 26.61
CA LYS A 102 -7.16 -11.05 25.75
C LYS A 102 -6.62 -10.88 24.34
N VAL A 103 -6.18 -12.00 23.76
CA VAL A 103 -5.87 -12.11 22.34
C VAL A 103 -7.13 -12.56 21.61
N THR A 104 -7.60 -11.73 20.70
CA THR A 104 -8.78 -11.98 19.87
C THR A 104 -8.38 -12.50 18.50
N THR A 105 -9.34 -13.06 17.76
CA THR A 105 -9.15 -13.39 16.33
C THR A 105 -8.79 -12.14 15.52
N GLY A 106 -9.39 -10.99 15.84
CA GLY A 106 -9.07 -9.72 15.21
C GLY A 106 -7.60 -9.32 15.38
N ASP A 107 -7.04 -9.52 16.58
CA ASP A 107 -5.61 -9.26 16.83
C ASP A 107 -4.70 -10.15 15.95
N ARG A 108 -5.06 -11.43 15.81
CA ARG A 108 -4.30 -12.38 14.98
C ARG A 108 -4.36 -12.01 13.49
N ILE A 109 -5.53 -11.58 13.01
CA ILE A 109 -5.71 -11.09 11.63
C ILE A 109 -4.88 -9.82 11.42
N SER A 110 -5.00 -8.82 12.30
CA SER A 110 -4.23 -7.57 12.21
C SER A 110 -2.73 -7.81 12.21
N PHE A 111 -2.23 -8.72 13.06
CA PHE A 111 -0.82 -9.11 13.06
C PHE A 111 -0.40 -9.79 11.76
N TRP A 112 -1.23 -10.70 11.22
CA TRP A 112 -0.96 -11.35 9.94
C TRP A 112 -0.89 -10.32 8.80
N ILE A 113 -1.84 -9.38 8.76
CA ILE A 113 -1.84 -8.28 7.79
C ILE A 113 -0.56 -7.47 7.95
N ALA A 114 -0.19 -7.05 9.16
CA ALA A 114 1.01 -6.25 9.39
C ALA A 114 2.30 -6.96 8.94
N LYS A 115 2.34 -8.30 8.97
CA LYS A 115 3.47 -9.10 8.47
C LYS A 115 3.44 -9.30 6.95
N ARG A 116 2.25 -9.41 6.35
CA ARG A 116 2.04 -9.83 4.95
C ARG A 116 1.45 -8.76 4.02
N TYR A 117 1.22 -7.54 4.50
CA TYR A 117 0.51 -6.49 3.76
C TYR A 117 1.10 -6.26 2.36
N LEU A 118 2.42 -6.27 2.22
CA LEU A 118 3.07 -6.01 0.93
C LEU A 118 2.73 -7.09 -0.11
N ILE A 119 2.64 -8.37 0.31
CA ILE A 119 2.20 -9.45 -0.57
C ILE A 119 0.73 -9.26 -0.94
N VAL A 120 -0.11 -8.89 0.03
CA VAL A 120 -1.54 -8.63 -0.22
C VAL A 120 -1.72 -7.48 -1.21
N LEU A 121 -1.00 -6.37 -1.03
CA LEU A 121 -1.04 -5.22 -1.94
C LEU A 121 -0.53 -5.59 -3.34
N ASN A 122 0.60 -6.29 -3.44
CA ASN A 122 1.14 -6.69 -4.74
C ASN A 122 0.22 -7.69 -5.46
N LEU A 123 -0.38 -8.66 -4.75
CA LEU A 123 -1.34 -9.58 -5.35
C LEU A 123 -2.60 -8.84 -5.81
N PHE A 124 -3.13 -7.94 -4.99
CA PHE A 124 -4.26 -7.10 -5.37
C PHE A 124 -3.94 -6.30 -6.64
N MET A 125 -2.79 -5.62 -6.70
CA MET A 125 -2.38 -4.84 -7.87
C MET A 125 -2.13 -5.73 -9.09
N LEU A 126 -1.53 -6.92 -8.91
CA LEU A 126 -1.33 -7.90 -9.98
C LEU A 126 -2.65 -8.33 -10.61
N PHE A 127 -3.65 -8.67 -9.80
CA PHE A 127 -4.97 -9.04 -10.34
C PHE A 127 -5.69 -7.83 -10.93
N TYR A 128 -5.58 -6.66 -10.30
CA TYR A 128 -6.21 -5.43 -10.78
C TYR A 128 -5.70 -5.01 -12.17
N VAL A 129 -4.38 -5.00 -12.38
CA VAL A 129 -3.79 -4.60 -13.66
C VAL A 129 -3.68 -5.76 -14.65
N GLY A 130 -3.57 -7.00 -14.18
CA GLY A 130 -3.38 -8.19 -15.01
C GLY A 130 -4.66 -8.76 -15.60
N LEU A 131 -5.77 -8.80 -14.84
CA LEU A 131 -7.05 -9.31 -15.36
C LEU A 131 -7.53 -8.59 -16.63
N PRO A 132 -7.39 -7.25 -16.78
CA PRO A 132 -7.72 -6.56 -18.03
C PRO A 132 -7.05 -7.11 -19.30
N PHE A 133 -5.84 -7.68 -19.19
CA PHE A 133 -5.12 -8.29 -20.32
C PHE A 133 -5.69 -9.67 -20.72
N LEU A 134 -6.43 -10.33 -19.82
CA LEU A 134 -7.15 -11.55 -20.17
C LEU A 134 -8.34 -11.28 -21.09
N GLY A 135 -8.93 -10.07 -21.06
CA GLY A 135 -10.04 -9.68 -21.94
C GLY A 135 -9.73 -9.92 -23.43
N PRO A 136 -8.68 -9.28 -23.98
CA PRO A 136 -8.22 -9.52 -25.34
C PRO A 136 -7.90 -10.98 -25.66
N THR A 137 -7.23 -11.67 -24.73
CA THR A 137 -6.77 -13.06 -24.93
C THR A 137 -7.95 -14.01 -25.02
N LEU A 138 -8.96 -13.84 -24.17
CA LEU A 138 -10.20 -14.61 -24.21
C LEU A 138 -11.01 -14.32 -25.47
N MET A 139 -11.06 -13.05 -25.92
CA MET A 139 -11.69 -12.71 -27.21
C MET A 139 -10.99 -13.42 -28.38
N LYS A 140 -9.66 -13.40 -28.42
CA LYS A 140 -8.86 -14.07 -29.46
C LYS A 140 -9.08 -15.59 -29.48
N MET A 141 -9.34 -16.19 -28.33
CA MET A 141 -9.64 -17.61 -28.19
C MET A 141 -11.12 -17.97 -28.44
N GLY A 142 -11.97 -16.99 -28.76
CA GLY A 142 -13.41 -17.18 -28.95
C GLY A 142 -14.22 -17.35 -27.64
N ALA A 143 -13.58 -17.20 -26.48
CA ALA A 143 -14.23 -17.26 -25.17
C ALA A 143 -14.90 -15.92 -24.82
N GLU A 144 -15.91 -15.52 -25.62
CA GLU A 144 -16.52 -14.20 -25.54
C GLU A 144 -17.22 -13.90 -24.20
N ALA A 145 -17.99 -14.85 -23.66
CA ALA A 145 -18.75 -14.65 -22.43
C ALA A 145 -17.85 -14.26 -21.23
N PRO A 146 -16.78 -15.01 -20.90
CA PRO A 146 -15.87 -14.61 -19.83
C PRO A 146 -15.09 -13.33 -20.17
N ALA A 147 -14.76 -13.07 -21.44
CA ALA A 147 -14.12 -11.81 -21.83
C ALA A 147 -15.03 -10.60 -21.54
N ARG A 148 -16.30 -10.66 -21.97
CA ARG A 148 -17.31 -9.61 -21.73
C ARG A 148 -17.56 -9.38 -20.24
N ALA A 149 -17.47 -10.42 -19.41
CA ALA A 149 -17.54 -10.26 -17.95
C ALA A 149 -16.40 -9.38 -17.42
N ILE A 150 -15.16 -9.57 -17.90
CA ILE A 150 -14.01 -8.72 -17.53
C ILE A 150 -14.26 -7.27 -17.94
N TYR A 151 -14.62 -7.01 -19.20
CA TYR A 151 -14.92 -5.65 -19.66
C TYR A 151 -15.99 -4.98 -18.79
N ARG A 152 -17.05 -5.71 -18.43
CA ARG A 152 -18.14 -5.20 -17.58
C ARG A 152 -17.67 -4.84 -16.18
N ILE A 153 -16.87 -5.69 -15.53
CA ILE A 153 -16.33 -5.47 -14.18
C ILE A 153 -15.48 -4.19 -14.13
N TYR A 154 -14.68 -3.93 -15.17
CA TYR A 154 -13.81 -2.75 -15.23
C TYR A 154 -14.48 -1.49 -15.79
N SER A 155 -15.67 -1.62 -16.38
CA SER A 155 -16.39 -0.50 -17.00
C SER A 155 -16.78 0.67 -16.08
N PRO A 156 -17.00 0.51 -14.75
CA PRO A 156 -17.19 1.65 -13.84
C PRO A 156 -15.85 2.24 -13.34
N LEU A 157 -14.75 1.51 -13.47
CA LEU A 157 -13.42 1.92 -13.01
C LEU A 157 -12.69 2.73 -14.09
N CYS A 158 -12.98 2.45 -15.36
CA CYS A 158 -12.40 3.12 -16.51
C CYS A 158 -13.47 3.29 -17.59
N HIS A 159 -13.40 4.40 -18.33
CA HIS A 159 -14.28 4.62 -19.48
C HIS A 159 -14.05 3.63 -20.62
N GLN A 160 -12.88 2.98 -20.71
CA GLN A 160 -12.54 1.98 -21.73
C GLN A 160 -12.72 2.46 -23.18
N PHE A 161 -12.49 3.74 -23.45
CA PHE A 161 -12.50 4.24 -24.84
C PHE A 161 -11.44 3.53 -25.66
N GLY A 162 -11.82 2.99 -26.83
CA GLY A 162 -10.89 2.30 -27.73
C GLY A 162 -9.68 3.18 -28.08
N PHE A 163 -9.90 4.45 -28.42
CA PHE A 163 -8.83 5.41 -28.75
C PHE A 163 -7.90 5.83 -27.59
N ARG A 164 -8.11 5.29 -26.39
CA ARG A 164 -7.26 5.48 -25.20
C ARG A 164 -6.79 4.15 -24.60
N SER A 165 -6.93 3.05 -25.31
CA SER A 165 -6.64 1.70 -24.83
C SER A 165 -5.59 1.03 -25.69
N PHE A 166 -4.77 0.18 -25.08
CA PHE A 166 -3.90 -0.72 -25.83
C PHE A 166 -4.72 -1.82 -26.50
N PHE A 167 -4.26 -2.31 -27.64
CA PHE A 167 -4.82 -3.44 -28.39
C PHE A 167 -3.81 -4.57 -28.45
N LEU A 168 -4.30 -5.80 -28.36
CA LEU A 168 -3.51 -7.02 -28.50
C LEU A 168 -4.01 -7.85 -29.67
N TYR A 169 -3.11 -8.61 -30.29
CA TYR A 169 -3.42 -9.57 -31.35
C TYR A 169 -3.94 -8.97 -32.68
N GLY A 170 -3.59 -7.72 -32.98
CA GLY A 170 -3.93 -7.05 -34.23
C GLY A 170 -2.77 -6.24 -34.83
N ASP A 171 -3.07 -5.41 -35.82
CA ASP A 171 -2.11 -4.64 -36.62
C ASP A 171 -1.28 -3.63 -35.81
N GLN A 172 -1.88 -2.98 -34.80
CA GLN A 172 -1.23 -1.95 -33.98
C GLN A 172 -1.52 -2.12 -32.49
N ALA A 173 -0.60 -1.67 -31.65
CA ALA A 173 -0.75 -1.67 -30.20
C ALA A 173 -1.72 -0.59 -29.69
N PHE A 174 -2.03 0.43 -30.50
CA PHE A 174 -2.95 1.52 -30.17
C PHE A 174 -3.46 2.18 -31.44
N TYR A 175 -4.61 2.86 -31.35
CA TYR A 175 -5.23 3.62 -32.44
C TYR A 175 -5.71 4.95 -31.85
N PRO A 176 -4.93 6.04 -31.95
CA PRO A 176 -5.31 7.32 -31.34
C PRO A 176 -6.33 8.05 -32.22
N LEU A 177 -6.92 9.12 -31.69
CA LEU A 177 -7.65 10.06 -32.54
C LEU A 177 -6.68 10.90 -33.40
N ALA A 178 -7.15 11.46 -34.50
CA ALA A 178 -6.31 12.28 -35.40
C ALA A 178 -5.75 13.52 -34.67
N GLU A 179 -6.54 14.07 -33.74
CA GLU A 179 -6.25 15.25 -32.94
C GLU A 179 -5.08 15.03 -31.96
N ALA A 180 -4.70 13.77 -31.70
CA ALA A 180 -3.50 13.47 -30.93
C ALA A 180 -2.21 13.71 -31.72
N GLY A 181 -2.29 13.88 -33.06
CA GLY A 181 -1.15 14.25 -33.91
C GLY A 181 -0.07 13.17 -34.02
N VAL A 182 -0.43 11.90 -33.82
CA VAL A 182 0.53 10.78 -33.89
C VAL A 182 0.72 10.33 -35.34
N SER A 183 1.91 10.55 -35.89
CA SER A 183 2.26 10.14 -37.25
C SER A 183 2.56 8.64 -37.36
N GLY A 184 2.29 8.04 -38.52
CA GLY A 184 2.71 6.67 -38.84
C GLY A 184 1.83 5.56 -38.26
N VAL A 185 0.65 5.92 -37.74
CA VAL A 185 -0.34 4.97 -37.21
C VAL A 185 -1.72 5.25 -37.79
N LYS A 186 -2.52 4.19 -37.99
CA LYS A 186 -3.95 4.29 -38.30
C LYS A 186 -4.69 4.89 -37.10
N THR A 187 -5.63 5.80 -37.33
CA THR A 187 -6.47 6.39 -36.29
C THR A 187 -7.61 5.46 -35.91
N PHE A 188 -8.21 5.66 -34.73
CA PHE A 188 -9.36 4.87 -34.30
C PHE A 188 -10.56 4.99 -35.24
N GLU A 189 -10.82 6.21 -35.73
CA GLU A 189 -11.92 6.45 -36.68
C GLU A 189 -11.67 5.74 -38.01
N GLN A 190 -10.42 5.70 -38.49
CA GLN A 190 -10.05 5.00 -39.73
C GLN A 190 -10.29 3.49 -39.65
N VAL A 191 -10.02 2.88 -38.49
CA VAL A 191 -10.13 1.42 -38.35
C VAL A 191 -11.51 0.94 -37.92
N THR A 192 -12.34 1.82 -37.34
CA THR A 192 -13.67 1.45 -36.83
C THR A 192 -14.83 2.06 -37.61
N GLY A 193 -14.60 3.15 -38.34
CA GLY A 193 -15.65 3.96 -38.96
C GLY A 193 -16.49 4.77 -37.96
N ILE A 194 -16.18 4.74 -36.66
CA ILE A 194 -16.87 5.53 -35.64
C ILE A 194 -16.28 6.94 -35.66
N THR A 195 -17.06 7.93 -36.12
CA THR A 195 -16.61 9.32 -36.29
C THR A 195 -17.12 10.25 -35.18
N ASN A 196 -16.69 11.52 -35.21
CA ASN A 196 -17.09 12.58 -34.27
C ASN A 196 -16.74 12.24 -32.82
N LEU A 197 -15.57 11.65 -32.61
CA LEU A 197 -15.08 11.27 -31.28
C LEU A 197 -14.35 12.41 -30.56
N ASP A 198 -14.00 13.46 -31.29
CA ASP A 198 -13.44 14.70 -30.78
C ASP A 198 -14.46 15.48 -29.93
N ASP A 199 -15.74 15.46 -30.33
CA ASP A 199 -16.85 16.05 -29.57
C ASP A 199 -17.19 15.23 -28.30
N PRO A 200 -17.00 15.77 -27.08
CA PRO A 200 -17.33 15.07 -25.83
C PRO A 200 -18.83 14.78 -25.66
N TYR A 201 -19.71 15.50 -26.35
CA TYR A 201 -21.17 15.37 -26.27
C TYR A 201 -21.74 14.39 -27.28
N SER A 202 -20.92 13.90 -28.22
CA SER A 202 -21.33 12.96 -29.24
C SER A 202 -21.72 11.60 -28.64
N PHE A 203 -22.85 11.07 -29.08
CA PHE A 203 -23.30 9.72 -28.72
C PHE A 203 -22.34 8.63 -29.22
N THR A 204 -21.57 8.88 -30.30
CA THR A 204 -20.62 7.91 -30.87
C THR A 204 -19.50 7.54 -29.88
N ARG A 205 -19.25 8.35 -28.84
CA ARG A 205 -18.34 7.98 -27.74
C ARG A 205 -18.80 6.73 -26.98
N PHE A 206 -20.11 6.49 -26.88
CA PHE A 206 -20.63 5.25 -26.30
C PHE A 206 -20.33 4.05 -27.19
N GLU A 207 -20.29 4.24 -28.51
CA GLU A 207 -19.89 3.20 -29.47
C GLU A 207 -18.39 2.91 -29.35
N ALA A 208 -17.54 3.94 -29.27
CA ALA A 208 -16.11 3.78 -29.02
C ALA A 208 -15.80 3.09 -27.68
N ARG A 209 -16.64 3.31 -26.66
CA ARG A 209 -16.59 2.58 -25.38
C ARG A 209 -17.03 1.11 -25.52
N LYS A 210 -18.03 0.82 -26.35
CA LYS A 210 -18.54 -0.55 -26.56
C LYS A 210 -17.67 -1.36 -27.53
N TYR A 211 -16.93 -0.71 -28.42
CA TYR A 211 -16.05 -1.38 -29.38
C TYR A 211 -14.97 -2.20 -28.66
N ILE A 212 -14.97 -3.52 -28.84
CA ILE A 212 -14.01 -4.44 -28.21
C ILE A 212 -12.82 -4.71 -29.14
N GLY A 213 -13.07 -4.85 -30.44
CA GLY A 213 -12.06 -5.23 -31.42
C GLY A 213 -12.46 -6.44 -32.27
N ASP A 214 -11.55 -6.81 -33.18
CA ASP A 214 -11.66 -7.91 -34.13
C ASP A 214 -10.27 -8.46 -34.47
N ASP A 215 -10.18 -9.46 -35.35
CA ASP A 215 -8.90 -10.11 -35.71
C ASP A 215 -7.91 -9.21 -36.47
N THR A 216 -8.37 -8.11 -37.09
CA THR A 216 -7.51 -7.18 -37.83
C THR A 216 -7.01 -6.08 -36.91
N VAL A 217 -7.92 -5.41 -36.21
CA VAL A 217 -7.60 -4.31 -35.29
C VAL A 217 -6.92 -4.83 -34.03
N GLY A 218 -7.23 -6.08 -33.65
CA GLY A 218 -6.93 -6.65 -32.34
C GLY A 218 -8.03 -6.33 -31.35
N TYR A 219 -7.87 -6.81 -30.12
CA TYR A 219 -8.82 -6.61 -29.03
C TYR A 219 -8.25 -5.68 -27.95
N LYS A 220 -9.05 -4.70 -27.52
CA LYS A 220 -8.61 -3.69 -26.55
C LYS A 220 -8.47 -4.24 -25.14
N VAL A 221 -7.49 -3.76 -24.38
CA VAL A 221 -7.38 -4.06 -22.94
C VAL A 221 -8.54 -3.39 -22.19
N ALA A 222 -9.07 -4.02 -21.14
CA ALA A 222 -10.22 -3.53 -20.38
C ALA A 222 -9.94 -2.32 -19.46
N LEU A 223 -8.78 -1.69 -19.60
CA LEU A 223 -8.37 -0.45 -18.92
C LEU A 223 -7.69 0.47 -19.95
N CYS A 224 -7.72 1.78 -19.71
CA CYS A 224 -7.02 2.72 -20.56
C CYS A 224 -5.50 2.65 -20.36
N GLU A 225 -4.75 3.17 -21.33
CA GLU A 225 -3.28 3.24 -21.33
C GLU A 225 -2.74 3.87 -20.03
N ARG A 226 -3.39 4.95 -19.56
CA ARG A 226 -3.00 5.67 -18.35
C ARG A 226 -3.19 4.80 -17.10
N ASP A 227 -4.35 4.16 -16.95
CA ASP A 227 -4.64 3.32 -15.78
C ASP A 227 -3.68 2.12 -15.72
N ILE A 228 -3.45 1.47 -16.86
CA ILE A 228 -2.47 0.38 -16.96
C ILE A 228 -1.11 0.86 -16.48
N ALA A 229 -0.64 2.02 -16.95
CA ALA A 229 0.66 2.56 -16.56
C ALA A 229 0.74 2.89 -15.06
N ILE A 230 -0.32 3.46 -14.47
CA ILE A 230 -0.40 3.76 -13.03
C ILE A 230 -0.27 2.48 -12.22
N TYR A 231 -1.18 1.52 -12.41
CA TYR A 231 -1.26 0.35 -11.56
C TYR A 231 -0.11 -0.63 -11.80
N LEU A 232 0.41 -0.72 -13.03
CA LEU A 232 1.61 -1.50 -13.31
C LEU A 232 2.84 -0.90 -12.62
N SER A 233 2.99 0.42 -12.61
CA SER A 233 4.11 1.08 -11.93
C SER A 233 4.03 0.93 -10.41
N ILE A 234 2.82 0.96 -9.83
CA ILE A 234 2.61 0.64 -8.42
C ILE A 234 3.04 -0.80 -8.11
N LEU A 235 2.62 -1.76 -8.94
CA LEU A 235 3.00 -3.17 -8.79
C LEU A 235 4.52 -3.36 -8.88
N ILE A 236 5.16 -2.78 -9.90
CA ILE A 236 6.61 -2.86 -10.10
C ILE A 236 7.33 -2.29 -8.89
N PHE A 237 6.94 -1.09 -8.42
CA PHE A 237 7.54 -0.51 -7.22
C PHE A 237 7.35 -1.41 -6.01
N GLY A 238 6.16 -1.97 -5.82
CA GLY A 238 5.87 -2.87 -4.71
C GLY A 238 6.72 -4.14 -4.71
N VAL A 239 7.01 -4.70 -5.90
CA VAL A 239 7.93 -5.83 -6.06
C VAL A 239 9.36 -5.40 -5.71
N VAL A 240 9.85 -4.30 -6.28
CA VAL A 240 11.20 -3.76 -6.00
C VAL A 240 11.37 -3.43 -4.52
N PHE A 241 10.37 -2.81 -3.90
CA PHE A 241 10.36 -2.50 -2.47
C PHE A 241 10.45 -3.78 -1.62
N GLY A 242 9.75 -4.84 -2.02
CA GLY A 242 9.87 -6.16 -1.38
C GLY A 242 11.27 -6.77 -1.53
N LEU A 243 11.82 -6.76 -2.75
CA LEU A 243 13.14 -7.32 -3.06
C LEU A 243 14.30 -6.60 -2.36
N THR A 244 14.16 -5.30 -2.11
CA THR A 244 15.14 -4.52 -1.31
C THR A 244 15.02 -4.75 0.19
N GLY A 245 14.16 -5.66 0.64
CA GLY A 245 13.90 -5.90 2.06
C GLY A 245 13.18 -4.72 2.73
N ARG A 246 12.38 -3.97 1.97
CA ARG A 246 11.57 -2.83 2.44
C ARG A 246 12.40 -1.68 3.03
N ARG A 247 13.61 -1.48 2.50
CA ARG A 247 14.59 -0.50 3.01
C ARG A 247 14.53 0.87 2.32
N ILE A 248 13.77 0.99 1.24
CA ILE A 248 13.63 2.26 0.50
C ILE A 248 12.91 3.27 1.39
N LYS A 249 13.47 4.47 1.53
CA LYS A 249 12.84 5.56 2.30
C LYS A 249 11.75 6.25 1.49
N SER A 250 10.79 6.81 2.20
CA SER A 250 9.69 7.57 1.62
C SER A 250 10.20 8.73 0.76
N LEU A 251 9.56 8.95 -0.39
CA LEU A 251 9.82 10.10 -1.24
C LEU A 251 9.41 11.38 -0.49
N HIS A 252 10.15 12.48 -0.63
CA HIS A 252 9.71 13.75 -0.03
C HIS A 252 8.41 14.22 -0.71
N TRP A 253 7.44 14.74 0.05
CA TRP A 253 6.10 15.08 -0.47
C TRP A 253 6.15 16.08 -1.64
N VAL A 254 7.10 17.04 -1.64
CA VAL A 254 7.34 17.96 -2.76
C VAL A 254 7.77 17.21 -4.02
N MET A 255 8.66 16.22 -3.89
CA MET A 255 9.11 15.42 -5.03
C MET A 255 7.97 14.53 -5.56
N TRP A 256 7.14 13.98 -4.68
CA TRP A 256 5.91 13.30 -5.08
C TRP A 256 4.96 14.22 -5.85
N LEU A 257 4.79 15.47 -5.39
CA LEU A 257 3.98 16.47 -6.09
C LEU A 257 4.57 16.83 -7.46
N LEU A 258 5.87 17.08 -7.55
CA LEU A 258 6.53 17.50 -8.80
C LEU A 258 6.67 16.38 -9.84
N ILE A 259 6.97 15.15 -9.40
CA ILE A 259 7.19 14.01 -10.31
C ILE A 259 5.89 13.25 -10.56
N GLY A 260 5.07 13.06 -9.54
CA GLY A 260 3.86 12.26 -9.64
C GLY A 260 2.66 13.09 -10.09
N ILE A 261 2.29 14.11 -9.30
CA ILE A 261 1.04 14.86 -9.48
C ILE A 261 1.13 15.86 -10.63
N ALA A 262 2.21 16.63 -10.72
CA ALA A 262 2.31 17.73 -11.69
C ALA A 262 2.24 17.23 -13.14
N PRO A 263 2.94 16.17 -13.58
CA PRO A 263 2.90 15.74 -14.98
C PRO A 263 1.54 15.18 -15.40
N ILE A 264 0.92 14.32 -14.57
CA ILE A 264 -0.41 13.77 -14.83
C ILE A 264 -1.50 14.83 -14.70
N GLY A 265 -1.33 15.80 -13.80
CA GLY A 265 -2.19 16.96 -13.66
C GLY A 265 -2.14 17.84 -14.90
N LEU A 266 -0.94 18.20 -15.37
CA LEU A 266 -0.77 19.00 -16.58
C LEU A 266 -1.36 18.28 -17.81
N ASP A 267 -1.05 17.00 -18.02
CA ASP A 267 -1.59 16.23 -19.16
C ASP A 267 -3.12 16.04 -19.04
N GLY A 268 -3.61 15.56 -17.90
CA GLY A 268 -5.02 15.27 -17.68
C GLY A 268 -5.91 16.51 -17.64
N PHE A 269 -5.52 17.56 -16.90
CA PHE A 269 -6.30 18.81 -16.84
C PHE A 269 -6.25 19.57 -18.15
N SER A 270 -5.11 19.68 -18.83
CA SER A 270 -5.07 20.38 -20.12
C SER A 270 -5.97 19.68 -21.14
N GLN A 271 -5.95 18.35 -21.20
CA GLN A 271 -6.85 17.58 -22.05
C GLN A 271 -8.32 17.78 -21.65
N LEU A 272 -8.66 17.64 -20.36
CA LEU A 272 -10.03 17.77 -19.87
C LEU A 272 -10.61 19.18 -20.13
N LEU A 273 -9.84 20.23 -19.83
CA LEU A 273 -10.26 21.62 -20.05
C LEU A 273 -10.43 21.94 -21.52
N SER A 274 -9.53 21.44 -22.38
CA SER A 274 -9.67 21.60 -23.84
C SER A 274 -10.91 20.91 -24.40
N GLN A 275 -11.36 19.83 -23.75
CA GLN A 275 -12.51 19.04 -24.19
C GLN A 275 -13.85 19.66 -23.80
N PHE A 276 -13.93 20.53 -22.79
CA PHE A 276 -15.19 21.21 -22.46
C PHE A 276 -15.67 22.18 -23.55
N ASN A 277 -14.80 22.55 -24.48
CA ASN A 277 -15.10 23.39 -25.65
C ASN A 277 -15.90 24.67 -25.30
N TRP A 278 -15.62 25.27 -24.14
CA TRP A 278 -16.22 26.56 -23.78
C TRP A 278 -15.64 27.65 -24.66
N GLU A 279 -16.51 28.42 -25.33
CA GLU A 279 -16.11 29.44 -26.31
C GLU A 279 -15.04 30.40 -25.79
N TRP A 280 -15.15 30.82 -24.53
CA TRP A 280 -14.19 31.74 -23.88
C TRP A 280 -12.83 31.09 -23.60
N LEU A 281 -12.78 29.76 -23.40
CA LEU A 281 -11.58 29.02 -23.04
C LEU A 281 -10.86 28.43 -24.26
N ALA A 282 -11.60 28.12 -25.33
CA ALA A 282 -11.08 27.52 -26.55
C ALA A 282 -9.98 28.36 -27.23
N SER A 283 -10.01 29.70 -27.04
CA SER A 283 -8.97 30.61 -27.51
C SER A 283 -7.65 30.53 -26.73
N LEU A 284 -7.71 30.10 -25.46
CA LEU A 284 -6.55 29.99 -24.56
C LEU A 284 -6.01 28.56 -24.49
N VAL A 285 -6.89 27.57 -24.59
CA VAL A 285 -6.55 26.14 -24.53
C VAL A 285 -7.21 25.44 -25.72
N PRO A 286 -6.51 25.34 -26.86
CA PRO A 286 -7.02 24.63 -28.04
C PRO A 286 -7.33 23.17 -27.72
N TYR A 287 -8.27 22.58 -28.46
CA TYR A 287 -8.60 21.16 -28.34
C TYR A 287 -7.34 20.30 -28.41
N ARG A 288 -7.22 19.36 -27.47
CA ARG A 288 -6.08 18.45 -27.41
C ARG A 288 -6.54 17.07 -26.92
N GLU A 289 -5.99 16.04 -27.55
CA GLU A 289 -6.06 14.66 -27.06
C GLU A 289 -4.65 14.20 -26.67
N SER A 290 -4.48 13.63 -25.47
CA SER A 290 -3.17 13.13 -25.03
C SER A 290 -2.69 12.00 -25.93
N THR A 291 -1.40 11.95 -26.23
CA THR A 291 -0.85 10.83 -27.00
C THR A 291 -0.75 9.57 -26.13
N PRO A 292 -0.75 8.36 -26.71
CA PRO A 292 -0.50 7.12 -25.98
C PRO A 292 0.78 7.15 -25.13
N PHE A 293 1.83 7.78 -25.65
CA PHE A 293 3.08 8.00 -24.93
C PHE A 293 2.88 8.88 -23.69
N LEU A 294 2.23 10.04 -23.82
CA LEU A 294 2.01 10.94 -22.67
C LEU A 294 1.12 10.32 -21.61
N ARG A 295 0.06 9.60 -22.01
CA ARG A 295 -0.80 8.86 -21.07
C ARG A 295 -0.02 7.82 -20.28
N THR A 296 0.84 7.07 -20.97
CA THR A 296 1.68 6.04 -20.36
C THR A 296 2.73 6.65 -19.46
N LEU A 297 3.46 7.68 -19.92
CA LEU A 297 4.54 8.31 -19.18
C LEU A 297 4.02 8.98 -17.90
N THR A 298 3.00 9.83 -18.02
CA THR A 298 2.45 10.55 -16.87
C THR A 298 1.75 9.62 -15.89
N GLY A 299 1.05 8.59 -16.39
CA GLY A 299 0.48 7.53 -15.57
C GLY A 299 1.55 6.75 -14.81
N ALA A 300 2.64 6.35 -15.48
CA ALA A 300 3.73 5.61 -14.87
C ALA A 300 4.46 6.44 -13.80
N LEU A 301 4.76 7.71 -14.09
CA LEU A 301 5.37 8.63 -13.13
C LEU A 301 4.48 8.81 -11.89
N PHE A 302 3.18 9.02 -12.08
CA PHE A 302 2.23 9.14 -10.98
C PHE A 302 2.16 7.85 -10.15
N GLY A 303 2.01 6.69 -10.78
CA GLY A 303 1.96 5.40 -10.08
C GLY A 303 3.23 5.09 -9.30
N LEU A 304 4.39 5.27 -9.95
CA LEU A 304 5.71 5.04 -9.33
C LEU A 304 5.95 5.98 -8.15
N ALA A 305 5.78 7.29 -8.34
CA ALA A 305 6.01 8.28 -7.29
C ALA A 305 5.03 8.10 -6.11
N THR A 306 3.78 7.74 -6.39
CA THR A 306 2.76 7.49 -5.36
C THR A 306 3.08 6.23 -4.56
N ALA A 307 3.49 5.14 -5.21
CA ALA A 307 3.93 3.94 -4.51
C ALA A 307 5.20 4.19 -3.69
N TRP A 308 6.16 4.95 -4.23
CA TRP A 308 7.38 5.34 -3.51
C TRP A 308 7.09 6.22 -2.29
N PHE A 309 6.14 7.13 -2.38
CA PHE A 309 5.68 7.88 -1.22
C PHE A 309 4.96 6.98 -0.20
N ALA A 310 3.99 6.18 -0.65
CA ALA A 310 3.06 5.48 0.24
C ALA A 310 3.66 4.24 0.91
N TYR A 311 4.38 3.38 0.17
CA TYR A 311 4.76 2.05 0.67
C TYR A 311 5.72 2.11 1.86
N PRO A 312 6.75 2.98 1.89
CA PRO A 312 7.59 3.16 3.07
C PRO A 312 6.81 3.67 4.29
N ASN A 313 5.86 4.60 4.09
CA ASN A 313 5.02 5.10 5.19
C ASN A 313 4.08 4.00 5.73
N ILE A 314 3.55 3.15 4.85
CA ILE A 314 2.77 1.97 5.25
C ILE A 314 3.66 0.98 6.02
N GLU A 315 4.89 0.71 5.58
CA GLU A 315 5.82 -0.17 6.30
C GLU A 315 6.05 0.33 7.74
N GLU A 316 6.26 1.64 7.94
CA GLU A 316 6.42 2.23 9.26
C GLU A 316 5.20 1.97 10.16
N SER A 317 3.99 2.24 9.67
CA SER A 317 2.76 1.95 10.41
C SER A 317 2.58 0.45 10.70
N MET A 318 2.92 -0.41 9.74
CA MET A 318 2.87 -1.86 9.92
C MET A 318 3.92 -2.35 10.93
N ASN A 319 5.09 -1.70 11.00
CA ASN A 319 6.13 -2.01 12.00
C ASN A 319 5.62 -1.76 13.42
N ASP A 320 5.00 -0.60 13.66
CA ASP A 320 4.42 -0.26 14.96
C ASP A 320 3.32 -1.26 15.35
N THR A 321 2.50 -1.63 14.38
CA THR A 321 1.45 -2.64 14.57
C THR A 321 2.04 -4.01 14.92
N ARG A 322 3.11 -4.46 14.24
CA ARG A 322 3.80 -5.71 14.57
C ARG A 322 4.41 -5.68 15.96
N GLN A 323 5.11 -4.61 16.32
CA GLN A 323 5.72 -4.41 17.63
C GLN A 323 4.67 -4.47 18.75
N TYR A 324 3.54 -3.80 18.57
CA TYR A 324 2.44 -3.82 19.52
C TYR A 324 1.91 -5.24 19.75
N TYR A 325 1.65 -5.98 18.67
CA TYR A 325 1.10 -7.33 18.79
C TYR A 325 2.09 -8.37 19.30
N ILE A 326 3.38 -8.29 18.95
CA ILE A 326 4.41 -9.18 19.52
C ILE A 326 4.41 -9.07 21.04
N LYS A 327 4.42 -7.84 21.58
CA LYS A 327 4.36 -7.59 23.02
C LYS A 327 3.07 -8.11 23.63
N LYS A 328 1.92 -7.79 23.01
CA LYS A 328 0.61 -8.25 23.47
C LYS A 328 0.55 -9.78 23.53
N PHE A 329 1.04 -10.48 22.52
CA PHE A 329 1.02 -11.94 22.48
C PHE A 329 1.95 -12.55 23.53
N ALA A 330 3.17 -12.02 23.70
CA ALA A 330 4.10 -12.49 24.73
C ALA A 330 3.51 -12.35 26.14
N VAL A 331 2.90 -11.21 26.45
CA VAL A 331 2.25 -10.98 27.77
C VAL A 331 1.08 -11.94 28.02
N ASN A 332 0.35 -12.33 26.98
CA ASN A 332 -0.82 -13.22 27.12
C ASN A 332 -0.44 -14.71 27.11
N GLN A 333 0.63 -15.12 26.43
CA GLN A 333 1.14 -16.49 26.48
C GLN A 333 1.58 -16.92 27.88
N VAL A 334 2.05 -15.99 28.70
CA VAL A 334 2.42 -16.24 30.11
C VAL A 334 1.19 -16.33 31.04
N SER A 335 -0.03 -16.08 30.51
CA SER A 335 -1.27 -16.04 31.30
C SER A 335 -2.13 -17.29 31.19
N GLU A 336 -1.87 -18.10 30.16
CA GLU A 336 -2.51 -19.39 29.90
C GLU A 336 -1.74 -20.51 30.62
#